data_AF-B4PJ03-F1
#
_entry.id   AF-B4PJ03-F1
#
_cell.length_a   1.000
_cell.length_b   1.000
_cell.length_c   1.000
_cell.angle_alpha   90.00
_cell.angle_beta   90.00
_cell.angle_gamma   90.00
#
_symmetry.space_group_name_H-M   'P 1'
#
loop_
_entity.id
_entity.type
_entity.pdbx_description
1 polymer ?
#
loop_
_entity_poly.entity_id
_entity_poly.type
_entity_poly.pdbx_seq_one_letter_code
_entity_poly.pdbx_strand_id
1 'polypeptide(L)'
;MKMSLWLALILSQLIDFGSSEFPNLFVNISDDEPWISTYLPEDDRIRSVLFYTEYGGDRCPIYDYMLDPSIADPWAIGEYITNDTRILKITAVIETNQNETMIESLRMSFFEENKVFIKHLHNFLPSSGESLDCENLRSSTKYCLPSISHHGGQAINCSGRLLFSESFEDGENPLHNWKHVVQSQLLEPHYEGVAFVNRKANSYVENNMLHLKVTKSNYGSKNPFYLENCTYTKSDSNQRCGEKKYRLPFRKFMPPFDSAKLISNETFKYCRIDIEAKMPIGDFLFPGLTLTSAHHDAIRIAIVRGNKKLTDFASNEIGGTTLYAGAILNDNGGRTYELKDFASREDHFGNDFHTYTAIWKEKSITFKIDGRTFAQISNSTVVQELSRTERHIELYLTVGGEYNFPDNRVPPEQKSYRNFETGLSSKIKKAIANSPPWDQTVMVIKKINVYSTDEYEE
;
A
#
# COMPACT_ATOMS: atom_id res chain seq x y z
N MET A 1 54.84 -16.00 33.60
CA MET A 1 53.71 -16.06 32.66
C MET A 1 52.70 -14.98 33.06
N LYS A 2 52.49 -14.00 32.17
CA LYS A 2 51.50 -12.89 32.15
C LYS A 2 51.57 -11.74 33.19
N MET A 3 51.99 -10.59 32.64
CA MET A 3 51.76 -9.17 33.00
C MET A 3 50.28 -8.87 33.34
N SER A 4 49.96 -8.15 34.44
CA SER A 4 49.93 -6.68 34.65
C SER A 4 48.77 -5.96 33.92
N LEU A 5 47.86 -5.28 34.65
CA LEU A 5 47.83 -3.81 34.78
C LEU A 5 46.65 -3.30 35.65
N TRP A 6 47.03 -2.71 36.78
CA TRP A 6 46.50 -1.55 37.53
C TRP A 6 45.10 -0.98 37.26
N LEU A 7 44.26 -1.04 38.32
CA LEU A 7 43.22 -0.07 38.62
C LEU A 7 43.85 1.28 39.01
N ALA A 8 43.30 2.38 38.49
CA ALA A 8 43.39 3.70 39.12
C ALA A 8 42.02 4.37 39.07
N LEU A 9 41.42 4.55 40.26
CA LEU A 9 40.32 5.47 40.51
C LEU A 9 40.83 6.91 40.48
N ILE A 10 40.10 7.82 39.83
CA ILE A 10 39.99 9.22 40.27
C ILE A 10 38.51 9.64 40.18
N LEU A 11 37.93 9.95 41.35
CA LEU A 11 36.69 10.70 41.53
C LEU A 11 36.92 12.19 41.22
N SER A 12 36.06 12.77 40.38
CA SER A 12 35.57 14.16 40.43
C SER A 12 34.64 14.31 39.20
N GLN A 13 33.38 14.76 39.24
CA GLN A 13 32.76 15.83 40.02
C GLN A 13 31.23 15.59 40.08
N LEU A 14 30.64 15.86 41.25
CA LEU A 14 29.25 16.31 41.36
C LEU A 14 29.30 17.85 41.36
N ILE A 15 28.99 18.48 40.23
CA ILE A 15 28.43 19.84 40.16
C ILE A 15 27.43 19.86 38.98
N ASP A 16 26.20 20.16 39.36
CA ASP A 16 24.97 20.41 38.59
C ASP A 16 25.14 21.42 37.43
N PHE A 17 24.55 21.14 36.26
CA PHE A 17 23.91 22.09 35.33
C PHE A 17 23.36 21.31 34.13
N GLY A 18 22.07 21.52 33.81
CA GLY A 18 21.40 20.89 32.68
C GLY A 18 22.13 21.12 31.35
N SER A 19 22.54 20.03 30.71
CA SER A 19 22.85 19.96 29.29
C SER A 19 22.18 18.71 28.74
N SER A 20 21.23 18.90 27.83
CA SER A 20 20.60 17.82 27.07
C SER A 20 21.66 17.20 26.15
N GLU A 21 22.39 16.19 26.62
CA GLU A 21 23.10 15.28 25.72
C GLU A 21 22.03 14.37 25.08
N PHE A 22 21.59 14.77 23.89
CA PHE A 22 20.79 13.91 23.00
C PHE A 22 21.72 12.97 22.21
N PRO A 23 21.21 11.87 21.63
CA PRO A 23 22.05 10.77 21.22
C PRO A 23 22.81 11.04 19.91
N ASN A 24 24.03 10.50 19.86
CA ASN A 24 24.86 10.52 18.68
C ASN A 24 24.37 9.52 17.63
N LEU A 25 24.55 9.88 16.36
CA LEU A 25 24.34 8.96 15.25
C LEU A 25 25.46 7.93 15.20
N PHE A 26 25.13 6.65 15.35
CA PHE A 26 26.08 5.55 15.31
C PHE A 26 26.20 4.99 13.90
N VAL A 27 27.38 4.45 13.60
CA VAL A 27 27.70 3.85 12.31
C VAL A 27 28.23 2.46 12.55
N ASN A 28 27.66 1.49 11.85
CA ASN A 28 28.17 0.14 11.80
C ASN A 28 28.51 -0.22 10.34
N ILE A 29 29.76 -0.59 10.12
CA ILE A 29 30.32 -0.92 8.80
C ILE A 29 30.55 -2.43 8.79
N SER A 30 29.93 -3.14 7.84
CA SER A 30 30.17 -4.56 7.67
C SER A 30 31.54 -4.79 7.02
N ASP A 31 32.35 -5.68 7.59
CA ASP A 31 33.67 -6.04 7.03
C ASP A 31 33.55 -6.94 5.78
N ASP A 32 32.41 -7.65 5.63
CA ASP A 32 32.20 -8.68 4.60
C ASP A 32 31.22 -8.25 3.49
N GLU A 33 30.45 -7.17 3.70
CA GLU A 33 29.45 -6.68 2.74
C GLU A 33 29.56 -5.16 2.53
N PRO A 34 29.31 -4.65 1.31
CA PRO A 34 29.42 -3.22 0.98
C PRO A 34 28.23 -2.39 1.50
N TRP A 35 27.80 -2.63 2.74
CA TRP A 35 26.70 -1.94 3.39
C TRP A 35 27.20 -1.20 4.63
N ILE A 36 26.71 0.03 4.80
CA ILE A 36 26.79 0.77 6.05
C ILE A 36 25.40 0.85 6.65
N SER A 37 25.30 0.56 7.94
CA SER A 37 24.12 0.87 8.72
C SER A 37 24.39 2.07 9.61
N THR A 38 23.46 3.01 9.63
CA THR A 38 23.54 4.21 10.46
C THR A 38 22.28 4.29 11.29
N TYR A 39 22.41 4.46 12.60
CA TYR A 39 21.27 4.38 13.51
C TYR A 39 21.38 5.35 14.69
N LEU A 40 20.23 5.76 15.21
CA LEU A 40 20.11 6.39 16.51
C LEU A 40 19.80 5.32 17.56
N PRO A 41 20.33 5.44 18.80
CA PRO A 41 19.94 4.56 19.89
C PRO A 41 18.46 4.75 20.23
N GLU A 42 17.87 3.74 20.86
CA GLU A 42 16.50 3.85 21.37
C GLU A 42 16.40 4.98 22.40
N ASP A 43 15.50 5.92 22.12
CA ASP A 43 15.21 7.05 22.99
C ASP A 43 13.72 7.40 22.85
N ASP A 44 12.98 7.19 23.94
CA ASP A 44 11.52 7.43 24.02
C ASP A 44 11.12 8.88 23.77
N ARG A 45 12.09 9.81 23.72
CA ARG A 45 11.84 11.20 23.38
C ARG A 45 11.72 11.40 21.87
N ILE A 46 12.25 10.50 21.04
CA ILE A 46 12.23 10.62 19.58
C ILE A 46 10.83 10.27 19.07
N ARG A 47 10.26 11.20 18.29
CA ARG A 47 8.94 11.09 17.66
C ARG A 47 9.06 10.68 16.20
N SER A 48 9.95 11.33 15.48
CA SER A 48 10.20 11.09 14.05
C SER A 48 11.64 11.39 13.70
N VAL A 49 12.15 10.73 12.66
CA VAL A 49 13.50 10.98 12.14
C VAL A 49 13.45 11.06 10.62
N LEU A 50 13.99 12.14 10.05
CA LEU A 50 14.27 12.26 8.63
C LEU A 50 15.77 12.10 8.41
N PHE A 51 16.17 11.01 7.76
CA PHE A 51 17.52 10.86 7.24
C PHE A 51 17.63 11.50 5.86
N TYR A 52 18.75 12.18 5.64
CA TYR A 52 19.12 12.79 4.37
C TYR A 52 20.56 12.42 4.06
N THR A 53 20.74 11.61 3.03
CA THR A 53 22.02 11.05 2.60
C THR A 53 22.51 11.78 1.36
N GLU A 54 23.70 12.39 1.43
CA GLU A 54 24.39 13.03 0.31
C GLU A 54 25.63 12.23 -0.08
N TYR A 55 25.86 12.03 -1.37
CA TYR A 55 27.05 11.37 -1.89
C TYR A 55 28.01 12.39 -2.49
N GLY A 56 29.32 12.15 -2.40
CA GLY A 56 30.32 12.95 -3.10
C GLY A 56 30.40 12.58 -4.57
N GLY A 57 30.04 13.51 -5.46
CA GLY A 57 30.04 13.31 -6.92
C GLY A 57 28.69 13.65 -7.54
N ASP A 58 28.38 13.09 -8.71
CA ASP A 58 27.15 13.34 -9.47
C ASP A 58 25.96 12.43 -9.05
N ARG A 59 25.98 11.86 -7.84
CA ARG A 59 24.90 11.00 -7.33
C ARG A 59 23.90 11.84 -6.54
N CYS A 60 22.62 11.66 -6.85
CA CYS A 60 21.53 12.38 -6.19
C CYS A 60 21.41 11.97 -4.71
N PRO A 61 21.04 12.89 -3.82
CA PRO A 61 20.83 12.57 -2.42
C PRO A 61 19.58 11.71 -2.21
N ILE A 62 19.58 10.89 -1.16
CA ILE A 62 18.47 10.02 -0.74
C ILE A 62 17.86 10.56 0.56
N TYR A 63 16.58 10.30 0.80
CA TYR A 63 15.91 10.66 2.04
C TYR A 63 15.02 9.52 2.53
N ASP A 64 15.08 9.24 3.83
CA ASP A 64 14.24 8.24 4.50
C ASP A 64 13.55 8.88 5.69
N TYR A 65 12.23 8.73 5.78
CA TYR A 65 11.44 9.29 6.85
C TYR A 65 10.80 8.19 7.70
N MET A 66 11.07 8.23 9.00
CA MET A 66 10.65 7.22 9.97
C MET A 66 9.68 7.81 10.99
N LEU A 67 8.52 7.17 11.12
CA LEU A 67 7.44 7.51 12.05
C LEU A 67 6.99 6.21 12.74
N ASP A 68 6.93 6.24 14.09
CA ASP A 68 6.33 5.20 14.96
C ASP A 68 7.12 3.85 15.07
N PRO A 69 7.72 3.51 16.24
CA PRO A 69 8.72 2.45 16.38
C PRO A 69 8.12 1.06 16.72
N SER A 70 7.38 0.42 15.81
CA SER A 70 6.91 -0.96 16.01
C SER A 70 7.83 -2.04 15.39
N ILE A 71 9.13 -1.76 15.25
CA ILE A 71 10.15 -2.61 14.59
C ILE A 71 11.44 -2.63 15.44
N ALA A 72 12.22 -3.72 15.38
CA ALA A 72 13.58 -3.76 15.94
C ALA A 72 14.49 -2.72 15.25
N ASP A 73 15.12 -1.84 16.05
CA ASP A 73 15.96 -0.70 15.65
C ASP A 73 15.25 0.33 14.72
N PRO A 74 14.25 1.06 15.23
CA PRO A 74 13.32 1.88 14.43
C PRO A 74 13.92 3.15 13.80
N TRP A 75 15.15 3.52 14.17
CA TRP A 75 15.83 4.74 13.74
C TRP A 75 17.10 4.41 12.95
N ALA A 76 17.05 3.41 12.08
CA ALA A 76 18.20 2.88 11.37
C ALA A 76 17.99 2.87 9.84
N ILE A 77 18.96 3.41 9.10
CA ILE A 77 19.02 3.33 7.63
C ILE A 77 20.23 2.51 7.18
N GLY A 78 20.10 1.84 6.04
CA GLY A 78 21.14 1.05 5.39
C GLY A 78 21.53 1.65 4.05
N GLU A 79 22.81 1.86 3.82
CA GLU A 79 23.35 2.48 2.61
C GLU A 79 24.35 1.55 1.92
N TYR A 80 24.14 1.30 0.63
CA TYR A 80 25.03 0.50 -0.20
C TYR A 80 26.19 1.36 -0.73
N ILE A 81 27.42 0.97 -0.38
CA ILE A 81 28.64 1.61 -0.87
C ILE A 81 29.01 1.00 -2.22
N THR A 82 29.00 1.81 -3.26
CA THR A 82 29.56 1.46 -4.56
C THR A 82 31.05 1.82 -4.63
N ASN A 83 31.83 1.16 -5.49
CA ASN A 83 33.28 1.40 -5.62
C ASN A 83 33.68 2.85 -5.96
N ASP A 84 32.75 3.65 -6.49
CA ASP A 84 32.92 5.07 -6.82
C ASP A 84 32.53 6.02 -5.68
N THR A 85 31.94 5.53 -4.59
CA THR A 85 31.52 6.35 -3.45
C THR A 85 32.75 6.81 -2.65
N ARG A 86 33.16 8.07 -2.84
CA ARG A 86 34.31 8.66 -2.12
C ARG A 86 33.93 9.41 -0.85
N ILE A 87 32.75 10.00 -0.82
CA ILE A 87 32.24 10.75 0.34
C ILE A 87 30.77 10.38 0.50
N LEU A 88 30.32 10.21 1.73
CA LEU A 88 28.94 10.00 2.11
C LEU A 88 28.64 10.91 3.30
N LYS A 89 27.57 11.70 3.26
CA LYS A 89 27.15 12.55 4.37
C LYS A 89 25.71 12.22 4.73
N ILE A 90 25.48 11.74 5.94
CA ILE A 90 24.15 11.40 6.44
C ILE A 90 23.77 12.47 7.46
N THR A 91 22.60 13.07 7.27
CA THR A 91 22.01 14.06 8.17
C THR A 91 20.72 13.48 8.75
N ALA A 92 20.62 13.37 10.06
CA ALA A 92 19.40 13.00 10.75
C ALA A 92 18.74 14.26 11.32
N VAL A 93 17.53 14.57 10.88
CA VAL A 93 16.67 15.58 11.51
C VAL A 93 15.72 14.85 12.43
N ILE A 94 15.87 15.09 13.73
CA ILE A 94 15.18 14.37 14.80
C ILE A 94 14.12 15.29 15.38
N GLU A 95 12.87 14.84 15.36
CA GLU A 95 11.78 15.51 16.04
C GLU A 95 11.49 14.79 17.36
N THR A 96 11.33 15.54 18.45
CA THR A 96 11.01 14.97 19.76
C THR A 96 9.52 15.04 20.06
N ASN A 97 9.08 14.24 21.03
CA ASN A 97 7.73 14.28 21.59
C ASN A 97 7.39 15.63 22.28
N GLN A 98 8.39 16.49 22.48
CA GLN A 98 8.22 17.86 22.99
C GLN A 98 8.20 18.91 21.87
N ASN A 99 8.10 18.49 20.60
CA ASN A 99 8.20 19.33 19.40
C ASN A 99 9.53 20.09 19.28
N GLU A 100 10.61 19.53 19.82
CA GLU A 100 11.95 20.05 19.59
C GLU A 100 12.51 19.41 18.31
N THR A 101 13.21 20.19 17.48
CA THR A 101 13.90 19.68 16.30
C THR A 101 15.40 19.76 16.51
N MET A 102 16.09 18.64 16.31
CA MET A 102 17.55 18.52 16.41
C MET A 102 18.11 18.03 15.08
N ILE A 103 19.36 18.39 14.78
CA ILE A 103 20.03 17.98 13.54
C ILE A 103 21.39 17.39 13.91
N GLU A 104 21.58 16.11 13.59
CA GLU A 104 22.87 15.45 13.66
C GLU A 104 23.37 15.16 12.25
N SER A 105 24.67 15.35 12.04
CA SER A 105 25.28 15.12 10.74
C SER A 105 26.56 14.33 10.88
N LEU A 106 26.74 13.39 9.96
CA LEU A 106 27.87 12.50 9.89
C LEU A 106 28.44 12.56 8.48
N ARG A 107 29.75 12.77 8.36
CA ARG A 107 30.46 12.70 7.08
C ARG A 107 31.46 11.58 7.10
N MET A 108 31.36 10.69 6.13
CA MET A 108 32.25 9.57 5.88
C MET A 108 33.04 9.81 4.59
N SER A 109 34.34 9.54 4.63
CA SER A 109 35.24 9.60 3.47
C SER A 109 35.88 8.23 3.27
N PHE A 110 35.78 7.69 2.06
CA PHE A 110 36.26 6.36 1.68
C PHE A 110 37.54 6.48 0.86
N PHE A 111 38.56 5.69 1.21
CA PHE A 111 39.87 5.67 0.55
C PHE A 111 40.19 4.27 -0.02
N GLU A 112 41.09 4.21 -1.00
CA GLU A 112 41.45 3.00 -1.78
C GLU A 112 42.01 1.82 -0.95
N GLU A 113 42.25 1.98 0.36
CA GLU A 113 42.79 0.96 1.27
C GLU A 113 41.75 0.38 2.27
N ASN A 114 40.45 0.40 1.96
CA ASN A 114 39.35 0.06 2.90
C ASN A 114 39.33 0.90 4.20
N LYS A 115 40.02 2.04 4.23
CA LYS A 115 39.97 2.97 5.36
C LYS A 115 38.81 3.93 5.19
N VAL A 116 37.92 3.97 6.17
CA VAL A 116 36.82 4.93 6.26
C VAL A 116 37.14 5.95 7.35
N PHE A 117 37.10 7.24 7.00
CA PHE A 117 37.21 8.33 7.98
C PHE A 117 35.83 8.88 8.29
N ILE A 118 35.41 8.78 9.55
CA ILE A 118 34.12 9.26 10.04
C ILE A 118 34.33 10.57 10.80
N LYS A 119 33.57 11.61 10.42
CA LYS A 119 33.55 12.91 11.09
C LYS A 119 32.12 13.27 11.49
N HIS A 120 31.89 13.40 12.79
CA HIS A 120 30.67 14.00 13.32
C HIS A 120 30.70 15.51 13.11
N LEU A 121 29.58 16.06 12.65
CA LEU A 121 29.35 17.47 12.39
C LEU A 121 28.18 17.91 13.29
N HIS A 122 28.47 18.29 14.53
CA HIS A 122 27.44 18.79 15.44
C HIS A 122 27.09 20.23 15.08
N ASN A 123 25.82 20.47 14.74
CA ASN A 123 25.26 21.81 14.61
C ASN A 123 24.01 21.90 15.47
N PHE A 124 24.16 22.38 16.71
CA PHE A 124 23.03 22.81 17.52
C PHE A 124 22.44 24.09 16.92
N LEU A 125 21.25 23.99 16.32
CA LEU A 125 20.45 25.16 16.00
C LEU A 125 19.49 25.39 17.17
N PRO A 126 19.66 26.44 18.00
CA PRO A 126 18.69 26.74 19.05
C PRO A 126 17.33 27.03 18.42
N SER A 127 16.29 26.44 19.01
CA SER A 127 14.89 26.58 18.62
C SER A 127 14.49 28.05 18.57
N SER A 128 14.49 28.64 17.38
CA SER A 128 13.73 29.86 17.14
C SER A 128 12.29 29.46 16.86
N GLY A 129 11.52 29.25 17.93
CA GLY A 129 10.08 29.55 18.10
C GLY A 129 9.02 29.08 17.09
N GLU A 130 9.36 28.50 15.96
CA GLU A 130 8.42 27.92 15.02
C GLU A 130 8.86 26.49 14.78
N SER A 131 8.04 25.54 15.24
CA SER A 131 8.15 24.15 14.84
C SER A 131 8.24 24.13 13.32
N LEU A 132 9.37 23.68 12.79
CA LEU A 132 9.57 23.59 11.36
C LEU A 132 8.69 22.44 10.87
N ASP A 133 7.43 22.74 10.61
CA ASP A 133 6.46 21.78 10.11
C ASP A 133 7.02 21.17 8.82
N CYS A 134 7.18 19.85 8.77
CA CYS A 134 7.69 19.17 7.57
C CYS A 134 6.78 19.43 6.36
N GLU A 135 5.49 19.69 6.58
CA GLU A 135 4.57 20.19 5.54
C GLU A 135 5.01 21.56 5.01
N ASN A 136 5.59 22.44 5.84
CA ASN A 136 6.11 23.75 5.43
C ASN A 136 7.49 23.69 4.74
N LEU A 137 8.36 22.74 5.12
CA LEU A 137 9.58 22.45 4.36
C LEU A 137 9.24 21.90 2.97
N ARG A 138 8.27 20.98 2.89
CA ARG A 138 7.70 20.56 1.61
C ARG A 138 7.04 21.73 0.89
N SER A 139 6.36 22.63 1.60
CA SER A 139 5.64 23.79 1.03
C SER A 139 6.54 24.86 0.43
N SER A 140 7.78 24.99 0.90
CA SER A 140 8.79 25.91 0.39
C SER A 140 8.93 25.80 -1.14
N THR A 141 8.52 26.85 -1.84
CA THR A 141 8.57 26.96 -3.31
C THR A 141 9.96 27.27 -3.85
N LYS A 142 10.96 27.44 -2.96
CA LYS A 142 12.29 27.91 -3.34
C LYS A 142 13.23 26.80 -3.81
N TYR A 143 13.05 25.58 -3.29
CA TYR A 143 13.83 24.39 -3.67
C TYR A 143 12.92 23.16 -3.53
N CYS A 144 12.42 22.64 -4.65
CA CYS A 144 11.69 21.38 -4.66
C CYS A 144 12.19 20.51 -5.82
N LEU A 145 12.17 19.19 -5.63
CA LEU A 145 12.46 18.24 -6.70
C LEU A 145 11.32 18.32 -7.74
N PRO A 146 11.64 18.43 -9.04
CA PRO A 146 10.65 18.38 -10.09
C PRO A 146 9.85 17.07 -10.03
N SER A 147 8.52 17.18 -10.02
CA SER A 147 7.63 16.02 -10.04
C SER A 147 7.31 15.59 -11.48
N ILE A 148 7.05 14.30 -11.65
CA ILE A 148 6.50 13.73 -12.89
C ILE A 148 4.98 13.59 -12.83
N SER A 149 4.38 13.82 -11.66
CA SER A 149 2.96 13.58 -11.40
C SER A 149 2.02 14.48 -12.17
N HIS A 150 0.85 13.93 -12.47
CA HIS A 150 -0.31 14.67 -12.93
C HIS A 150 -1.52 14.35 -12.05
N HIS A 151 -2.34 15.38 -11.81
CA HIS A 151 -3.57 15.30 -11.03
C HIS A 151 -4.68 15.99 -11.81
N GLY A 152 -5.74 15.27 -12.15
CA GLY A 152 -6.85 15.80 -12.94
C GLY A 152 -6.41 16.42 -14.28
N GLY A 153 -5.41 15.83 -14.95
CA GLY A 153 -4.84 16.33 -16.21
C GLY A 153 -3.81 17.46 -16.07
N GLN A 154 -3.52 17.94 -14.87
CA GLN A 154 -2.57 19.03 -14.63
C GLN A 154 -1.26 18.51 -14.06
N ALA A 155 -0.13 18.97 -14.62
CA ALA A 155 1.20 18.61 -14.11
C ALA A 155 1.44 19.25 -12.74
N ILE A 156 2.07 18.48 -11.85
CA ILE A 156 2.44 18.92 -10.50
C ILE A 156 3.92 19.25 -10.48
N ASN A 157 4.26 20.47 -10.04
CA ASN A 157 5.63 20.98 -10.13
C ASN A 157 6.60 20.33 -9.14
N CYS A 158 6.16 20.07 -7.92
CA CYS A 158 7.02 19.60 -6.83
C CYS A 158 6.67 18.16 -6.44
N SER A 159 7.68 17.32 -6.26
CA SER A 159 7.55 15.97 -5.69
C SER A 159 7.20 16.00 -4.21
N GLY A 160 6.63 14.91 -3.69
CA GLY A 160 6.28 14.71 -2.29
C GLY A 160 5.10 15.54 -1.77
N ARG A 161 4.34 16.21 -2.65
CA ARG A 161 3.17 17.02 -2.28
C ARG A 161 1.94 16.15 -2.13
N LEU A 162 1.16 16.38 -1.08
CA LEU A 162 -0.15 15.75 -0.92
C LEU A 162 -1.10 16.22 -2.04
N LEU A 163 -1.60 15.28 -2.85
CA LEU A 163 -2.54 15.53 -3.94
C LEU A 163 -3.97 15.23 -3.50
N PHE A 164 -4.14 14.18 -2.71
CA PHE A 164 -5.44 13.72 -2.23
C PHE A 164 -5.27 13.07 -0.86
N SER A 165 -6.20 13.34 0.05
CA SER A 165 -6.29 12.66 1.34
C SER A 165 -7.73 12.33 1.64
N GLU A 166 -7.97 11.11 2.09
CA GLU A 166 -9.27 10.63 2.52
C GLU A 166 -9.10 9.96 3.88
N SER A 167 -9.81 10.49 4.88
CA SER A 167 -9.86 9.94 6.25
C SER A 167 -11.27 9.52 6.65
N PHE A 168 -12.22 9.49 5.69
CA PHE A 168 -13.59 9.02 5.85
C PHE A 168 -14.26 9.53 7.11
N GLU A 169 -14.25 10.85 7.32
CA GLU A 169 -14.84 11.45 8.53
C GLU A 169 -16.34 11.15 8.64
N ASP A 170 -16.79 10.83 9.86
CA ASP A 170 -18.21 10.65 10.15
C ASP A 170 -18.96 11.98 9.85
N GLY A 171 -19.89 11.96 8.90
CA GLY A 171 -20.59 13.16 8.46
C GLY A 171 -21.83 12.87 7.63
N GLU A 172 -22.49 13.92 7.12
CA GLU A 172 -23.71 13.78 6.32
C GLU A 172 -23.43 13.13 4.94
N ASN A 173 -22.26 13.40 4.36
CA ASN A 173 -21.84 12.84 3.07
C ASN A 173 -20.38 12.36 3.11
N PRO A 174 -20.10 11.26 3.84
CA PRO A 174 -18.74 10.79 4.08
C PRO A 174 -18.09 10.16 2.84
N LEU A 175 -18.86 9.99 1.75
CA LEU A 175 -18.40 9.44 0.47
C LEU A 175 -18.48 10.45 -0.68
N HIS A 176 -18.45 11.76 -0.39
CA HIS A 176 -18.57 12.81 -1.40
C HIS A 176 -17.51 12.76 -2.52
N ASN A 177 -16.32 12.22 -2.22
CA ASN A 177 -15.22 12.02 -3.17
C ASN A 177 -15.36 10.76 -4.02
N TRP A 178 -16.44 9.99 -3.85
CA TRP A 178 -16.57 8.65 -4.41
C TRP A 178 -17.87 8.46 -5.19
N LYS A 179 -17.81 7.62 -6.21
CA LYS A 179 -18.96 7.14 -6.97
C LYS A 179 -19.12 5.65 -6.78
N HIS A 180 -20.34 5.22 -6.46
CA HIS A 180 -20.69 3.80 -6.46
C HIS A 180 -20.77 3.26 -7.87
N VAL A 181 -20.17 2.09 -8.07
CA VAL A 181 -20.47 1.24 -9.22
C VAL A 181 -21.64 0.33 -8.85
N VAL A 182 -22.71 0.38 -9.63
CA VAL A 182 -23.92 -0.42 -9.39
C VAL A 182 -24.14 -1.34 -10.60
N GLN A 183 -23.72 -2.59 -10.49
CA GLN A 183 -23.86 -3.61 -11.53
C GLN A 183 -23.54 -5.01 -11.00
N SER A 184 -24.02 -6.06 -11.68
CA SER A 184 -23.54 -7.43 -11.50
C SER A 184 -22.18 -7.66 -12.15
N GLN A 185 -21.32 -8.36 -11.41
CA GLN A 185 -19.98 -8.76 -11.83
C GLN A 185 -19.91 -10.29 -12.12
N LEU A 186 -21.04 -10.99 -12.08
CA LEU A 186 -21.15 -12.46 -12.24
C LEU A 186 -20.80 -12.97 -13.64
N LEU A 187 -20.92 -12.09 -14.63
CA LEU A 187 -20.72 -12.45 -16.02
C LEU A 187 -19.27 -12.22 -16.48
N GLU A 188 -19.00 -12.76 -17.67
CA GLU A 188 -17.73 -12.54 -18.35
C GLU A 188 -17.38 -11.05 -18.42
N PRO A 189 -16.09 -10.68 -18.32
CA PRO A 189 -14.95 -11.58 -18.15
C PRO A 189 -14.63 -11.92 -16.67
N HIS A 190 -15.40 -11.42 -15.70
CA HIS A 190 -14.99 -11.41 -14.29
C HIS A 190 -15.41 -12.66 -13.51
N TYR A 191 -16.64 -13.15 -13.72
CA TYR A 191 -17.19 -14.32 -13.03
C TYR A 191 -17.26 -14.20 -11.50
N GLU A 192 -17.48 -12.99 -11.00
CA GLU A 192 -17.52 -12.68 -9.58
C GLU A 192 -18.94 -12.81 -9.01
N GLY A 193 -19.10 -13.53 -7.90
CA GLY A 193 -20.37 -13.87 -7.27
C GLY A 193 -21.16 -12.71 -6.64
N VAL A 194 -20.93 -11.46 -7.07
CA VAL A 194 -21.51 -10.25 -6.47
C VAL A 194 -22.29 -9.40 -7.47
N ALA A 195 -23.34 -8.75 -6.97
CA ALA A 195 -23.79 -7.46 -7.48
C ALA A 195 -23.18 -6.35 -6.61
N PHE A 196 -22.53 -5.38 -7.23
CA PHE A 196 -22.19 -4.14 -6.54
C PHE A 196 -23.44 -3.26 -6.45
N VAL A 197 -23.70 -2.74 -5.25
CA VAL A 197 -24.89 -1.97 -4.92
C VAL A 197 -24.53 -0.72 -4.12
N ASN A 198 -25.36 0.31 -4.20
CA ASN A 198 -25.29 1.48 -3.32
C ASN A 198 -26.29 1.31 -2.18
N ARG A 199 -25.88 0.61 -1.11
CA ARG A 199 -26.69 0.38 0.09
C ARG A 199 -25.82 0.51 1.33
N LYS A 200 -26.38 1.11 2.40
CA LYS A 200 -25.70 1.22 3.72
C LYS A 200 -25.31 -0.13 4.31
N ALA A 201 -25.94 -1.23 3.90
CA ALA A 201 -25.57 -2.58 4.32
C ALA A 201 -24.25 -3.08 3.72
N ASN A 202 -23.75 -2.44 2.65
CA ASN A 202 -22.60 -2.89 1.86
C ASN A 202 -21.47 -1.86 1.81
N SER A 203 -21.78 -0.56 1.90
CA SER A 203 -20.79 0.50 2.05
C SER A 203 -21.29 1.51 3.08
N TYR A 204 -20.51 1.75 4.12
CA TYR A 204 -20.81 2.72 5.15
C TYR A 204 -19.52 3.23 5.79
N VAL A 205 -19.60 4.38 6.43
CA VAL A 205 -18.53 4.93 7.25
C VAL A 205 -18.94 4.82 8.70
N GLU A 206 -18.03 4.33 9.53
CA GLU A 206 -18.23 4.16 10.97
C GLU A 206 -16.87 4.24 11.68
N ASN A 207 -16.78 5.07 12.72
CA ASN A 207 -15.56 5.37 13.47
C ASN A 207 -14.45 5.95 12.57
N ASN A 208 -14.83 6.90 11.71
CA ASN A 208 -13.94 7.52 10.71
C ASN A 208 -13.23 6.51 9.78
N MET A 209 -13.90 5.42 9.43
CA MET A 209 -13.36 4.39 8.54
C MET A 209 -14.41 3.94 7.55
N LEU A 210 -14.01 3.69 6.31
CA LEU A 210 -14.86 3.07 5.31
C LEU A 210 -14.93 1.56 5.52
N HIS A 211 -16.15 1.02 5.55
CA HIS A 211 -16.45 -0.40 5.60
C HIS A 211 -17.09 -0.83 4.29
N LEU A 212 -16.46 -1.77 3.58
CA LEU A 212 -17.03 -2.45 2.41
C LEU A 212 -17.37 -3.89 2.78
N LYS A 213 -18.65 -4.25 2.73
CA LYS A 213 -19.18 -5.50 3.31
C LYS A 213 -19.95 -6.34 2.29
N VAL A 214 -19.69 -7.65 2.32
CA VAL A 214 -20.45 -8.64 1.55
C VAL A 214 -21.68 -9.10 2.35
N THR A 215 -22.84 -9.11 1.69
CA THR A 215 -24.10 -9.61 2.25
C THR A 215 -24.72 -10.65 1.33
N LYS A 216 -25.44 -11.63 1.87
CA LYS A 216 -26.20 -12.60 1.05
C LYS A 216 -27.31 -11.87 0.29
N SER A 217 -27.42 -12.13 -1.01
CA SER A 217 -28.55 -11.62 -1.80
C SER A 217 -29.80 -12.48 -1.58
N ASN A 218 -30.97 -11.90 -1.85
CA ASN A 218 -32.25 -12.57 -1.72
C ASN A 218 -33.04 -12.61 -3.04
N TYR A 219 -32.34 -12.47 -4.18
CA TYR A 219 -32.94 -12.46 -5.50
C TYR A 219 -33.68 -13.77 -5.81
N GLY A 220 -34.87 -13.65 -6.38
CA GLY A 220 -35.76 -14.76 -6.69
C GLY A 220 -37.09 -14.30 -7.23
N SER A 221 -38.11 -15.16 -7.19
CA SER A 221 -39.46 -14.83 -7.68
C SER A 221 -40.12 -13.71 -6.89
N LYS A 222 -39.86 -13.64 -5.57
CA LYS A 222 -40.40 -12.60 -4.68
C LYS A 222 -39.60 -11.29 -4.74
N ASN A 223 -38.30 -11.37 -5.01
CA ASN A 223 -37.39 -10.22 -5.13
C ASN A 223 -36.68 -10.31 -6.49
N PRO A 224 -37.26 -9.77 -7.57
CA PRO A 224 -36.62 -9.78 -8.87
C PRO A 224 -35.21 -9.18 -8.78
N PHE A 225 -34.25 -9.76 -9.51
CA PHE A 225 -32.94 -9.14 -9.65
C PHE A 225 -33.11 -7.85 -10.45
N TYR A 226 -33.00 -6.71 -9.76
CA TYR A 226 -33.07 -5.39 -10.34
C TYR A 226 -32.24 -4.43 -9.47
N LEU A 227 -31.29 -3.75 -10.11
CA LEU A 227 -30.43 -2.76 -9.48
C LEU A 227 -30.92 -1.37 -9.86
N GLU A 228 -31.46 -0.65 -8.89
CA GLU A 228 -31.83 0.74 -9.06
C GLU A 228 -30.58 1.60 -9.27
N ASN A 229 -30.66 2.57 -10.19
CA ASN A 229 -29.54 3.44 -10.57
C ASN A 229 -28.29 2.65 -11.04
N CYS A 230 -28.51 1.55 -11.77
CA CYS A 230 -27.43 0.77 -12.37
C CYS A 230 -26.51 1.66 -13.22
N THR A 231 -25.21 1.56 -13.00
CA THR A 231 -24.20 2.39 -13.68
C THR A 231 -23.72 1.78 -14.99
N TYR A 232 -24.13 0.56 -15.31
CA TYR A 232 -23.71 -0.12 -16.54
C TYR A 232 -24.59 0.28 -17.73
N THR A 233 -23.96 0.85 -18.76
CA THR A 233 -24.65 1.50 -19.87
C THR A 233 -24.55 0.77 -21.21
N LYS A 234 -23.90 -0.40 -21.27
CA LYS A 234 -23.78 -1.18 -22.51
C LYS A 234 -25.10 -1.89 -22.87
N SER A 235 -25.18 -2.38 -24.11
CA SER A 235 -26.39 -2.98 -24.69
C SER A 235 -26.90 -4.22 -23.96
N ASP A 236 -26.03 -4.93 -23.22
CA ASP A 236 -26.34 -6.09 -22.38
C ASP A 236 -26.75 -5.72 -20.94
N SER A 237 -27.12 -4.46 -20.69
CA SER A 237 -27.46 -3.96 -19.35
C SER A 237 -28.51 -4.78 -18.61
N ASN A 238 -29.49 -5.38 -19.28
CA ASN A 238 -30.47 -6.27 -18.62
C ASN A 238 -29.81 -7.46 -17.89
N GLN A 239 -28.66 -7.93 -18.37
CA GLN A 239 -27.94 -9.03 -17.74
C GLN A 239 -27.14 -8.60 -16.51
N ARG A 240 -26.68 -7.34 -16.46
CA ARG A 240 -25.89 -6.79 -15.34
C ARG A 240 -26.70 -6.01 -14.33
N CYS A 241 -27.76 -5.35 -14.77
CA CYS A 241 -28.65 -4.52 -13.98
C CYS A 241 -29.91 -5.26 -13.56
N GLY A 242 -30.25 -6.35 -14.25
CA GLY A 242 -31.48 -7.08 -14.04
C GLY A 242 -32.72 -6.36 -14.59
N GLU A 243 -33.91 -6.88 -14.27
CA GLU A 243 -35.20 -6.39 -14.76
C GLU A 243 -36.21 -6.31 -13.60
N LYS A 244 -37.00 -5.24 -13.55
CA LYS A 244 -38.05 -5.06 -12.52
C LYS A 244 -39.08 -6.20 -12.53
N LYS A 245 -39.36 -6.78 -13.69
CA LYS A 245 -40.26 -7.92 -13.82
C LYS A 245 -39.45 -9.19 -13.66
N TYR A 246 -39.89 -10.07 -12.77
CA TYR A 246 -39.32 -11.41 -12.69
C TYR A 246 -39.54 -12.14 -14.02
N ARG A 247 -38.45 -12.37 -14.75
CA ARG A 247 -38.42 -13.35 -15.83
C ARG A 247 -37.56 -14.50 -15.33
N LEU A 248 -38.07 -15.73 -15.36
CA LEU A 248 -37.23 -16.92 -15.19
C LEU A 248 -36.17 -16.87 -16.29
N PRO A 249 -34.92 -16.48 -15.99
CA PRO A 249 -33.94 -16.40 -17.04
C PRO A 249 -33.54 -17.85 -17.34
N PHE A 250 -33.55 -18.24 -18.62
CA PHE A 250 -33.07 -19.55 -19.06
C PHE A 250 -31.62 -19.83 -18.60
N ARG A 251 -30.90 -18.78 -18.18
CA ARG A 251 -29.60 -18.82 -17.49
C ARG A 251 -29.71 -18.05 -16.16
N LYS A 252 -29.42 -18.68 -15.03
CA LYS A 252 -29.48 -18.05 -13.68
C LYS A 252 -28.36 -17.02 -13.51
N PHE A 253 -28.59 -15.78 -13.93
CA PHE A 253 -27.64 -14.66 -13.84
C PHE A 253 -27.73 -13.86 -12.53
N MET A 254 -28.46 -14.34 -11.53
CA MET A 254 -28.63 -13.63 -10.26
C MET A 254 -27.41 -13.85 -9.37
N PRO A 255 -26.68 -12.80 -8.97
CA PRO A 255 -25.52 -12.95 -8.09
C PRO A 255 -25.95 -13.46 -6.71
N PRO A 256 -25.21 -14.39 -6.09
CA PRO A 256 -25.53 -14.93 -4.76
C PRO A 256 -25.27 -13.95 -3.61
N PHE A 257 -24.50 -12.89 -3.84
CA PHE A 257 -24.16 -11.87 -2.86
C PHE A 257 -24.34 -10.46 -3.42
N ASP A 258 -24.57 -9.51 -2.52
CA ASP A 258 -24.44 -8.07 -2.77
C ASP A 258 -23.17 -7.58 -2.06
N SER A 259 -22.49 -6.60 -2.66
CA SER A 259 -21.30 -5.95 -2.10
C SER A 259 -21.20 -4.50 -2.60
N ALA A 260 -20.10 -3.81 -2.33
CA ALA A 260 -19.86 -2.45 -2.79
C ALA A 260 -18.54 -2.31 -3.56
N LYS A 261 -18.57 -1.38 -4.51
CA LYS A 261 -17.42 -0.91 -5.29
C LYS A 261 -17.52 0.61 -5.42
N LEU A 262 -16.42 1.30 -5.11
CA LEU A 262 -16.29 2.74 -5.15
C LEU A 262 -15.15 3.12 -6.09
N ILE A 263 -15.34 4.20 -6.83
CA ILE A 263 -14.34 4.82 -7.69
C ILE A 263 -14.19 6.29 -7.27
N SER A 264 -12.97 6.77 -7.10
CA SER A 264 -12.71 8.18 -6.75
C SER A 264 -13.19 9.13 -7.85
N ASN A 265 -13.59 10.35 -7.48
CA ASN A 265 -13.90 11.40 -8.43
C ASN A 265 -12.65 11.91 -9.17
N GLU A 266 -11.52 11.91 -8.47
CA GLU A 266 -10.24 12.38 -8.96
C GLU A 266 -9.45 11.29 -9.69
N THR A 267 -8.56 11.72 -10.56
CA THR A 267 -7.63 10.89 -11.33
C THR A 267 -6.18 11.29 -11.07
N PHE A 268 -5.31 10.29 -11.07
CA PHE A 268 -3.88 10.45 -10.83
C PHE A 268 -3.08 9.82 -11.96
N LYS A 269 -1.92 10.38 -12.25
CA LYS A 269 -0.91 9.74 -13.10
C LYS A 269 0.46 10.00 -12.52
N TYR A 270 1.21 8.91 -12.36
CA TYR A 270 2.49 8.86 -11.65
C TYR A 270 2.39 9.44 -10.24
N CYS A 271 2.28 8.59 -9.23
CA CYS A 271 2.06 9.03 -7.86
C CYS A 271 2.52 7.96 -6.87
N ARG A 272 2.80 8.38 -5.64
CA ARG A 272 2.77 7.47 -4.49
C ARG A 272 1.35 7.45 -3.94
N ILE A 273 0.77 6.28 -3.78
CA ILE A 273 -0.49 6.09 -3.04
C ILE A 273 -0.24 5.17 -1.86
N ASP A 274 -0.68 5.62 -0.67
CA ASP A 274 -0.62 4.89 0.59
C ASP A 274 -2.06 4.62 1.06
N ILE A 275 -2.43 3.34 1.20
CA ILE A 275 -3.76 2.91 1.65
C ILE A 275 -3.60 2.15 2.97
N GLU A 276 -4.08 2.72 4.06
CA GLU A 276 -4.16 2.04 5.36
C GLU A 276 -5.48 1.25 5.44
N ALA A 277 -5.38 -0.08 5.40
CA ALA A 277 -6.54 -0.95 5.35
C ALA A 277 -6.34 -2.27 6.11
N LYS A 278 -7.46 -2.90 6.46
CA LYS A 278 -7.55 -4.22 7.06
C LYS A 278 -8.34 -5.14 6.14
N MET A 279 -7.72 -6.24 5.71
CA MET A 279 -8.28 -7.16 4.71
C MET A 279 -9.42 -8.03 5.29
N PRO A 280 -10.37 -8.48 4.47
CA PRO A 280 -11.40 -9.44 4.89
C PRO A 280 -10.80 -10.82 5.20
N ILE A 281 -11.49 -11.59 6.05
CA ILE A 281 -11.15 -12.97 6.38
C ILE A 281 -12.36 -13.86 6.09
N GLY A 282 -12.24 -14.68 5.07
CA GLY A 282 -13.27 -15.62 4.64
C GLY A 282 -12.98 -16.21 3.27
N ASP A 283 -13.35 -17.49 3.09
CA ASP A 283 -13.11 -18.20 1.84
C ASP A 283 -13.74 -17.47 0.65
N PHE A 284 -12.94 -17.30 -0.40
CA PHE A 284 -13.30 -16.64 -1.66
C PHE A 284 -13.61 -15.14 -1.57
N LEU A 285 -13.41 -14.50 -0.41
CA LEU A 285 -13.44 -13.04 -0.32
C LEU A 285 -12.21 -12.46 -1.01
N PHE A 286 -12.41 -11.42 -1.80
CA PHE A 286 -11.32 -10.73 -2.48
C PHE A 286 -11.46 -9.20 -2.34
N PRO A 287 -10.57 -8.54 -1.58
CA PRO A 287 -10.45 -7.10 -1.50
C PRO A 287 -9.77 -6.53 -2.75
N GLY A 288 -10.32 -5.45 -3.29
CA GLY A 288 -9.75 -4.68 -4.39
C GLY A 288 -9.22 -3.35 -3.88
N LEU A 289 -7.90 -3.20 -3.88
CA LEU A 289 -7.19 -1.92 -3.74
C LEU A 289 -6.46 -1.66 -5.05
N THR A 290 -7.04 -0.84 -5.92
CA THR A 290 -6.56 -0.70 -7.31
C THR A 290 -6.52 0.75 -7.77
N LEU A 291 -5.64 1.04 -8.73
CA LEU A 291 -5.74 2.22 -9.57
C LEU A 291 -6.28 1.77 -10.93
N THR A 292 -7.50 2.17 -11.31
CA THR A 292 -8.17 1.72 -12.54
C THR A 292 -8.32 2.83 -13.57
N SER A 293 -8.23 2.46 -14.85
CA SER A 293 -8.48 3.39 -15.96
C SER A 293 -9.95 3.36 -16.42
N ALA A 294 -10.33 4.33 -17.26
CA ALA A 294 -11.61 4.32 -17.96
C ALA A 294 -11.81 3.09 -18.89
N HIS A 295 -10.74 2.34 -19.18
CA HIS A 295 -10.77 1.14 -20.01
C HIS A 295 -10.73 -0.16 -19.20
N HIS A 296 -10.86 -0.07 -17.86
CA HIS A 296 -10.89 -1.20 -16.93
C HIS A 296 -9.58 -2.02 -16.85
N ASP A 297 -8.47 -1.51 -17.38
CA ASP A 297 -7.15 -1.93 -16.91
C ASP A 297 -6.91 -1.39 -15.49
N ALA A 298 -6.03 -2.04 -14.75
CA ALA A 298 -5.79 -1.66 -13.36
C ALA A 298 -4.38 -2.01 -12.89
N ILE A 299 -3.81 -1.15 -12.04
CA ILE A 299 -2.71 -1.50 -11.14
C ILE A 299 -3.34 -2.09 -9.88
N ARG A 300 -2.95 -3.30 -9.50
CA ARG A 300 -3.43 -3.99 -8.29
C ARG A 300 -2.38 -3.84 -7.19
N ILE A 301 -2.63 -2.90 -6.28
CA ILE A 301 -1.71 -2.53 -5.20
C ILE A 301 -1.55 -3.71 -4.23
N ALA A 302 -2.68 -4.35 -3.90
CA ALA A 302 -2.71 -5.51 -3.03
C ALA A 302 -3.57 -6.62 -3.63
N ILE A 303 -3.02 -7.83 -3.65
CA ILE A 303 -3.71 -9.07 -4.02
C ILE A 303 -3.56 -10.00 -2.82
N VAL A 304 -4.55 -9.95 -1.93
CA VAL A 304 -4.68 -10.82 -0.76
C VAL A 304 -5.95 -11.62 -0.93
N ARG A 305 -5.88 -12.94 -0.85
CA ARG A 305 -7.08 -13.80 -0.91
C ARG A 305 -7.57 -14.02 0.51
N GLY A 306 -8.82 -13.69 0.82
CA GLY A 306 -9.33 -13.71 2.21
C GLY A 306 -9.37 -15.10 2.86
N ASN A 307 -9.03 -16.17 2.15
CA ASN A 307 -8.96 -17.52 2.71
C ASN A 307 -7.91 -17.58 3.83
N LYS A 308 -8.27 -18.14 4.98
CA LYS A 308 -7.31 -18.42 6.07
C LYS A 308 -6.18 -19.35 5.64
N LYS A 309 -6.50 -20.27 4.75
CA LYS A 309 -5.57 -21.20 4.12
C LYS A 309 -6.04 -21.46 2.71
N LEU A 310 -5.16 -21.24 1.75
CA LEU A 310 -5.41 -21.56 0.35
C LEU A 310 -4.09 -21.85 -0.32
N THR A 311 -3.94 -23.03 -0.89
CA THR A 311 -2.72 -23.37 -1.63
C THR A 311 -2.96 -23.51 -3.12
N ASP A 312 -1.93 -23.26 -3.92
CA ASP A 312 -1.94 -23.59 -5.35
C ASP A 312 -1.67 -25.10 -5.59
N PHE A 313 -1.62 -25.51 -6.87
CA PHE A 313 -1.28 -26.89 -7.25
C PHE A 313 0.13 -27.35 -6.84
N ALA A 314 1.04 -26.41 -6.60
CA ALA A 314 2.39 -26.67 -6.11
C ALA A 314 2.47 -26.64 -4.56
N SER A 315 1.32 -26.53 -3.88
CA SER A 315 1.21 -26.42 -2.42
C SER A 315 1.82 -25.14 -1.83
N ASN A 316 2.04 -24.10 -2.64
CA ASN A 316 2.44 -22.79 -2.11
C ASN A 316 1.23 -22.12 -1.46
N GLU A 317 1.41 -21.49 -0.31
CA GLU A 317 0.36 -20.70 0.36
C GLU A 317 0.10 -19.40 -0.41
N ILE A 318 -1.13 -19.24 -0.90
CA ILE A 318 -1.61 -18.10 -1.70
C ILE A 318 -2.81 -17.39 -1.07
N GLY A 319 -3.18 -17.81 0.15
CA GLY A 319 -4.28 -17.26 0.95
C GLY A 319 -3.93 -15.94 1.63
N GLY A 320 -4.58 -15.70 2.77
CA GLY A 320 -4.61 -14.41 3.43
C GLY A 320 -3.36 -14.03 4.21
N THR A 321 -2.38 -14.93 4.28
CA THR A 321 -1.03 -14.71 4.83
C THR A 321 -0.02 -14.29 3.76
N THR A 322 -0.43 -14.30 2.49
CA THR A 322 0.43 -13.98 1.34
C THR A 322 -0.12 -12.77 0.58
N LEU A 323 0.73 -11.78 0.33
CA LEU A 323 0.43 -10.55 -0.39
C LEU A 323 1.19 -10.52 -1.72
N TYR A 324 0.44 -10.44 -2.80
CA TYR A 324 0.97 -10.19 -4.13
C TYR A 324 0.62 -8.78 -4.60
N ALA A 325 1.28 -8.33 -5.66
CA ALA A 325 0.91 -7.14 -6.42
C ALA A 325 0.89 -7.47 -7.92
N GLY A 326 0.32 -6.59 -8.73
CA GLY A 326 0.28 -6.81 -10.16
C GLY A 326 -0.58 -5.84 -10.92
N ALA A 327 -1.14 -6.31 -12.04
CA ALA A 327 -1.99 -5.53 -12.91
C ALA A 327 -3.05 -6.37 -13.62
N ILE A 328 -4.04 -5.68 -14.19
CA ILE A 328 -4.96 -6.19 -15.20
C ILE A 328 -4.70 -5.38 -16.46
N LEU A 329 -4.32 -6.04 -17.54
CA LEU A 329 -4.00 -5.45 -18.84
C LEU A 329 -5.15 -5.64 -19.80
N ASN A 330 -5.35 -4.69 -20.72
CA ASN A 330 -6.50 -4.70 -21.61
C ASN A 330 -6.14 -5.22 -23.01
N ASP A 331 -5.40 -6.32 -23.06
CA ASP A 331 -5.04 -7.05 -24.28
C ASP A 331 -5.94 -8.28 -24.45
N ASN A 332 -7.05 -8.12 -25.20
CA ASN A 332 -8.02 -9.18 -25.53
C ASN A 332 -8.87 -9.70 -24.35
N GLY A 333 -9.54 -8.79 -23.65
CA GLY A 333 -10.58 -9.16 -22.67
C GLY A 333 -10.09 -9.28 -21.23
N GLY A 334 -8.96 -8.66 -20.90
CA GLY A 334 -8.45 -8.54 -19.53
C GLY A 334 -7.50 -9.70 -19.16
N ARG A 335 -6.18 -9.46 -19.27
CA ARG A 335 -5.15 -10.41 -18.83
C ARG A 335 -4.61 -10.00 -17.47
N THR A 336 -4.61 -10.93 -16.51
CA THR A 336 -3.94 -10.71 -15.23
C THR A 336 -2.43 -10.82 -15.37
N TYR A 337 -1.72 -9.83 -14.85
CA TYR A 337 -0.27 -9.83 -14.68
C TYR A 337 0.02 -9.77 -13.18
N GLU A 338 0.07 -10.94 -12.52
CA GLU A 338 0.46 -11.03 -11.11
C GLU A 338 1.98 -11.24 -11.04
N LEU A 339 2.65 -10.52 -10.14
CA LEU A 339 4.09 -10.66 -9.92
C LEU A 339 4.40 -11.98 -9.20
N LYS A 340 5.61 -12.49 -9.44
CA LYS A 340 6.11 -13.68 -8.74
C LYS A 340 6.58 -13.35 -7.33
N ASP A 341 7.09 -12.15 -7.11
CA ASP A 341 7.51 -11.68 -5.80
C ASP A 341 6.28 -11.39 -4.93
N PHE A 342 6.40 -11.72 -3.65
CA PHE A 342 5.33 -11.60 -2.67
C PHE A 342 5.90 -11.29 -1.29
N ALA A 343 5.07 -10.66 -0.45
CA ALA A 343 5.31 -10.62 0.98
C ALA A 343 4.50 -11.74 1.64
N SER A 344 5.06 -12.32 2.71
CA SER A 344 4.34 -13.29 3.53
C SER A 344 4.57 -12.99 5.01
N ARG A 345 3.68 -13.50 5.85
CA ARG A 345 3.72 -13.35 7.31
C ARG A 345 3.00 -14.52 7.96
N GLU A 346 3.21 -14.69 9.26
CA GLU A 346 2.57 -15.77 10.02
C GLU A 346 1.06 -15.57 10.14
N ASP A 347 0.64 -14.32 10.38
CA ASP A 347 -0.75 -13.95 10.58
C ASP A 347 -1.45 -13.44 9.31
N HIS A 348 -2.77 -13.57 9.27
CA HIS A 348 -3.56 -13.09 8.15
C HIS A 348 -3.48 -11.55 8.05
N PHE A 349 -3.36 -11.00 6.84
CA PHE A 349 -3.44 -9.55 6.55
C PHE A 349 -4.78 -8.88 6.94
N GLY A 350 -5.71 -9.66 7.49
CA GLY A 350 -7.00 -9.22 7.97
C GLY A 350 -7.06 -9.16 9.50
N ASN A 351 -5.97 -9.46 10.20
CA ASN A 351 -5.90 -9.37 11.67
C ASN A 351 -5.66 -7.92 12.12
N ASP A 352 -4.83 -7.17 11.39
CA ASP A 352 -4.44 -5.80 11.72
C ASP A 352 -4.52 -4.86 10.51
N PHE A 353 -4.36 -3.56 10.77
CA PHE A 353 -4.22 -2.55 9.72
C PHE A 353 -2.80 -2.57 9.18
N HIS A 354 -2.69 -2.44 7.87
CA HIS A 354 -1.43 -2.33 7.16
C HIS A 354 -1.49 -1.20 6.15
N THR A 355 -0.33 -0.62 5.85
CA THR A 355 -0.18 0.39 4.81
C THR A 355 0.29 -0.27 3.52
N TYR A 356 -0.63 -0.35 2.55
CA TYR A 356 -0.37 -0.83 1.20
C TYR A 356 0.00 0.34 0.31
N THR A 357 1.22 0.32 -0.21
CA THR A 357 1.75 1.43 -1.01
C THR A 357 2.03 0.99 -2.43
N ALA A 358 1.71 1.86 -3.39
CA ALA A 358 2.25 1.78 -4.74
C ALA A 358 2.90 3.11 -5.12
N ILE A 359 4.16 3.05 -5.57
CA ILE A 359 4.89 4.17 -6.16
C ILE A 359 4.90 3.93 -7.66
N TRP A 360 3.99 4.58 -8.37
CA TRP A 360 3.84 4.45 -9.82
C TRP A 360 4.64 5.55 -10.52
N LYS A 361 5.62 5.15 -11.32
CA LYS A 361 6.49 6.01 -12.12
C LYS A 361 6.39 5.65 -13.60
N GLU A 362 7.04 6.42 -14.47
CA GLU A 362 7.01 6.18 -15.92
C GLU A 362 7.65 4.84 -16.31
N LYS A 363 8.68 4.40 -15.57
CA LYS A 363 9.48 3.21 -15.91
C LYS A 363 9.24 2.01 -15.01
N SER A 364 8.66 2.23 -13.84
CA SER A 364 8.41 1.16 -12.88
C SER A 364 7.20 1.45 -11.99
N ILE A 365 6.68 0.40 -11.38
CA ILE A 365 5.71 0.49 -10.29
C ILE A 365 6.24 -0.33 -9.13
N THR A 366 6.62 0.33 -8.05
CA THR A 366 7.13 -0.31 -6.83
C THR A 366 6.00 -0.50 -5.83
N PHE A 367 5.92 -1.66 -5.19
CA PHE A 367 4.90 -1.97 -4.19
C PHE A 367 5.54 -2.19 -2.82
N LYS A 368 4.93 -1.59 -1.80
CA LYS A 368 5.37 -1.72 -0.42
C LYS A 368 4.23 -2.16 0.49
N ILE A 369 4.62 -2.80 1.59
CA ILE A 369 3.77 -3.11 2.72
C ILE A 369 4.46 -2.62 3.99
N ASP A 370 3.76 -1.77 4.76
CA ASP A 370 4.29 -1.20 6.01
C ASP A 370 5.69 -0.56 5.80
N GLY A 371 5.83 0.21 4.70
CA GLY A 371 7.06 0.89 4.31
C GLY A 371 8.12 0.02 3.61
N ARG A 372 7.95 -1.30 3.56
CA ARG A 372 8.94 -2.24 2.99
C ARG A 372 8.57 -2.68 1.58
N THR A 373 9.48 -2.50 0.62
CA THR A 373 9.31 -2.99 -0.75
C THR A 373 9.28 -4.52 -0.78
N PHE A 374 8.28 -5.08 -1.46
CA PHE A 374 8.18 -6.53 -1.64
C PHE A 374 8.06 -6.97 -3.11
N ALA A 375 7.70 -6.04 -4.02
CA ALA A 375 7.55 -6.36 -5.43
C ALA A 375 7.69 -5.11 -6.31
N GLN A 376 8.05 -5.32 -7.58
CA GLN A 376 8.14 -4.23 -8.56
C GLN A 376 7.75 -4.72 -9.96
N ILE A 377 6.98 -3.91 -10.70
CA ILE A 377 6.80 -4.07 -12.14
C ILE A 377 7.88 -3.22 -12.82
N SER A 378 8.85 -3.86 -13.47
CA SER A 378 9.89 -3.22 -14.29
C SER A 378 9.79 -3.57 -15.78
N ASN A 379 8.80 -4.37 -16.17
CA ASN A 379 8.55 -4.70 -17.57
C ASN A 379 8.01 -3.46 -18.31
N SER A 380 8.83 -2.89 -19.20
CA SER A 380 8.53 -1.64 -19.88
C SER A 380 7.21 -1.67 -20.67
N THR A 381 6.88 -2.77 -21.34
CA THR A 381 5.61 -2.91 -22.08
C THR A 381 4.41 -2.81 -21.14
N VAL A 382 4.48 -3.48 -19.98
CA VAL A 382 3.42 -3.46 -18.97
C VAL A 382 3.27 -2.07 -18.36
N VAL A 383 4.37 -1.43 -17.95
CA VAL A 383 4.33 -0.09 -17.35
C VAL A 383 3.83 0.94 -18.36
N GLN A 384 4.26 0.87 -19.62
CA GLN A 384 3.79 1.78 -20.67
C GLN A 384 2.29 1.63 -20.94
N GLU A 385 1.77 0.40 -20.99
CA GLU A 385 0.33 0.16 -21.12
C GLU A 385 -0.44 0.77 -19.93
N LEU A 386 0.05 0.51 -18.72
CA LEU A 386 -0.44 1.08 -17.47
C LEU A 386 -0.12 2.57 -17.30
N SER A 387 0.47 3.25 -18.29
CA SER A 387 0.81 4.67 -18.20
C SER A 387 0.17 5.54 -19.29
N ARG A 388 -0.66 4.93 -20.14
CA ARG A 388 -1.35 5.63 -21.25
C ARG A 388 -2.33 6.69 -20.76
N THR A 389 -3.06 6.41 -19.69
CA THR A 389 -4.13 7.27 -19.16
C THR A 389 -3.94 7.52 -17.68
N GLU A 390 -4.64 8.52 -17.14
CA GLU A 390 -4.77 8.69 -15.69
C GLU A 390 -5.72 7.63 -15.11
N ARG A 391 -5.60 7.40 -13.80
CA ARG A 391 -6.34 6.35 -13.08
C ARG A 391 -7.08 6.90 -11.89
N HIS A 392 -8.27 6.38 -11.68
CA HIS A 392 -9.02 6.55 -10.46
C HIS A 392 -8.56 5.53 -9.41
N ILE A 393 -8.71 5.87 -8.14
CA ILE A 393 -8.67 4.89 -7.06
C ILE A 393 -9.96 4.07 -7.14
N GLU A 394 -9.85 2.75 -7.15
CA GLU A 394 -10.98 1.83 -7.10
C GLU A 394 -10.84 0.93 -5.86
N LEU A 395 -11.90 0.94 -5.04
CA LEU A 395 -12.01 0.16 -3.82
C LEU A 395 -13.22 -0.78 -3.93
N TYR A 396 -13.04 -2.07 -3.71
CA TYR A 396 -14.17 -3.01 -3.71
C TYR A 396 -13.92 -4.23 -2.84
N LEU A 397 -15.00 -4.91 -2.49
CA LEU A 397 -14.93 -6.25 -1.91
C LEU A 397 -15.77 -7.20 -2.76
N THR A 398 -15.23 -8.32 -3.19
CA THR A 398 -15.93 -9.27 -4.07
C THR A 398 -15.84 -10.71 -3.56
N VAL A 399 -16.51 -11.61 -4.27
CA VAL A 399 -16.58 -13.05 -3.96
C VAL A 399 -16.24 -13.86 -5.21
N GLY A 400 -15.20 -14.68 -5.16
CA GLY A 400 -14.78 -15.49 -6.30
C GLY A 400 -14.22 -14.66 -7.47
N GLY A 401 -14.41 -15.15 -8.69
CA GLY A 401 -13.93 -14.50 -9.91
C GLY A 401 -12.69 -15.15 -10.51
N GLU A 402 -12.57 -15.07 -11.84
CA GLU A 402 -11.44 -15.63 -12.59
C GLU A 402 -10.13 -14.90 -12.30
N TYR A 403 -10.17 -13.57 -12.20
CA TYR A 403 -8.95 -12.79 -11.94
C TYR A 403 -8.44 -12.89 -10.50
N ASN A 404 -9.23 -13.48 -9.61
CA ASN A 404 -8.99 -13.52 -8.17
C ASN A 404 -8.64 -14.95 -7.74
N PHE A 405 -9.43 -15.92 -8.22
CA PHE A 405 -9.31 -17.35 -7.95
C PHE A 405 -9.33 -18.12 -9.28
N PRO A 406 -8.28 -18.02 -10.12
CA PRO A 406 -8.28 -18.62 -11.43
C PRO A 406 -8.29 -20.15 -11.35
N ASP A 407 -9.03 -20.77 -12.25
CA ASP A 407 -9.25 -22.22 -12.30
C ASP A 407 -7.96 -23.03 -12.57
N ASN A 408 -6.92 -22.38 -13.09
CA ASN A 408 -5.61 -22.96 -13.37
C ASN A 408 -4.61 -22.86 -12.20
N ARG A 409 -4.97 -22.14 -11.13
CA ARG A 409 -4.12 -21.96 -9.95
C ARG A 409 -4.68 -22.63 -8.71
N VAL A 410 -6.00 -22.55 -8.53
CA VAL A 410 -6.67 -23.06 -7.31
C VAL A 410 -7.16 -24.50 -7.54
N PRO A 411 -6.71 -25.48 -6.74
CA PRO A 411 -7.14 -26.87 -6.86
C PRO A 411 -8.64 -27.06 -6.57
N PRO A 412 -9.32 -27.99 -7.26
CA PRO A 412 -10.75 -28.23 -7.09
C PRO A 412 -11.14 -28.74 -5.70
N GLU A 413 -10.20 -29.32 -4.95
CA GLU A 413 -10.40 -29.76 -3.57
C GLU A 413 -10.64 -28.58 -2.61
N GLN A 414 -10.04 -27.43 -2.92
CA GLN A 414 -10.20 -26.18 -2.16
C GLN A 414 -11.26 -25.26 -2.77
N LYS A 415 -11.49 -25.36 -4.09
CA LYS A 415 -12.51 -24.61 -4.82
C LYS A 415 -13.41 -25.55 -5.60
N SER A 416 -14.55 -25.92 -5.02
CA SER A 416 -15.48 -26.91 -5.57
C SER A 416 -16.30 -26.44 -6.79
N TYR A 417 -15.89 -25.37 -7.45
CA TYR A 417 -16.58 -24.73 -8.56
C TYR A 417 -15.56 -24.17 -9.56
N ARG A 418 -15.96 -24.05 -10.82
CA ARG A 418 -15.15 -23.53 -11.93
C ARG A 418 -15.73 -22.20 -12.39
N ASN A 419 -14.92 -21.19 -12.71
CA ASN A 419 -15.43 -19.86 -13.02
C ASN A 419 -16.30 -19.83 -14.29
N PHE A 420 -16.02 -20.70 -15.26
CA PHE A 420 -16.68 -20.73 -16.56
C PHE A 420 -17.86 -21.72 -16.65
N GLU A 421 -18.38 -22.19 -15.52
CA GLU A 421 -19.37 -23.26 -15.54
C GLU A 421 -20.82 -22.78 -15.48
N THR A 422 -21.73 -23.60 -16.00
CA THR A 422 -23.17 -23.34 -15.91
C THR A 422 -23.63 -23.41 -14.44
N GLY A 423 -24.49 -22.45 -14.07
CA GLY A 423 -25.03 -22.35 -12.72
C GLY A 423 -24.04 -21.83 -11.67
N LEU A 424 -22.98 -21.13 -12.09
CA LEU A 424 -21.93 -20.54 -11.24
C LEU A 424 -22.46 -19.95 -9.92
N SER A 425 -23.49 -19.09 -9.97
CA SER A 425 -24.13 -18.49 -8.78
C SER A 425 -24.51 -19.52 -7.71
N SER A 426 -25.14 -20.62 -8.12
CA SER A 426 -25.53 -21.69 -7.19
C SER A 426 -24.33 -22.46 -6.65
N LYS A 427 -23.26 -22.58 -7.44
CA LYS A 427 -22.06 -23.35 -7.08
C LYS A 427 -21.16 -22.55 -6.15
N ILE A 428 -20.96 -21.25 -6.38
CA ILE A 428 -20.33 -20.33 -5.43
C ILE A 428 -21.07 -20.38 -4.08
N LYS A 429 -22.41 -20.26 -4.10
CA LYS A 429 -23.22 -20.33 -2.89
C LYS A 429 -23.05 -21.65 -2.13
N LYS A 430 -22.98 -22.77 -2.86
CA LYS A 430 -22.77 -24.10 -2.27
C LYS A 430 -21.36 -24.24 -1.69
N ALA A 431 -20.33 -23.76 -2.40
CA ALA A 431 -18.95 -23.79 -1.92
C ALA A 431 -18.82 -23.04 -0.59
N ILE A 432 -19.32 -21.80 -0.52
CA ILE A 432 -19.27 -20.99 0.71
C ILE A 432 -20.10 -21.59 1.84
N ALA A 433 -21.25 -22.21 1.54
CA ALA A 433 -22.05 -22.89 2.56
C ALA A 433 -21.37 -24.15 3.14
N ASN A 434 -20.45 -24.75 2.39
CA ASN A 434 -19.66 -25.90 2.81
C ASN A 434 -18.31 -25.52 3.45
N SER A 435 -17.88 -24.27 3.30
CA SER A 435 -16.70 -23.69 3.94
C SER A 435 -16.99 -23.29 5.39
N PRO A 436 -15.94 -23.06 6.21
CA PRO A 436 -16.08 -22.38 7.48
C PRO A 436 -16.81 -21.03 7.32
N PRO A 437 -17.61 -20.59 8.31
CA PRO A 437 -18.20 -19.25 8.29
C PRO A 437 -17.13 -18.19 8.10
N TRP A 438 -17.46 -17.12 7.37
CA TRP A 438 -16.58 -15.97 7.23
C TRP A 438 -16.42 -15.26 8.58
N ASP A 439 -15.19 -15.16 9.05
CA ASP A 439 -14.82 -14.45 10.27
C ASP A 439 -15.01 -12.94 10.14
N GLN A 440 -14.54 -12.37 9.02
CA GLN A 440 -14.59 -10.94 8.74
C GLN A 440 -15.07 -10.70 7.30
N THR A 441 -16.38 -10.43 7.17
CA THR A 441 -17.06 -10.18 5.88
C THR A 441 -16.88 -8.76 5.33
N VAL A 442 -15.96 -8.00 5.94
CA VAL A 442 -15.74 -6.58 5.69
C VAL A 442 -14.27 -6.31 5.41
N MET A 443 -14.02 -5.47 4.41
CA MET A 443 -12.75 -4.76 4.24
C MET A 443 -12.90 -3.38 4.87
N VAL A 444 -11.95 -2.98 5.71
CA VAL A 444 -11.97 -1.69 6.40
C VAL A 444 -10.83 -0.83 5.89
N ILE A 445 -11.11 0.41 5.51
CA ILE A 445 -10.12 1.38 5.03
C ILE A 445 -10.15 2.57 5.97
N LYS A 446 -9.00 2.86 6.57
CA LYS A 446 -8.85 3.92 7.56
C LYS A 446 -8.39 5.22 6.95
N LYS A 447 -7.40 5.17 6.07
CA LYS A 447 -6.85 6.37 5.45
C LYS A 447 -6.30 6.09 4.06
N ILE A 448 -6.42 7.06 3.16
CA ILE A 448 -5.75 7.07 1.87
C ILE A 448 -5.02 8.40 1.72
N ASN A 449 -3.76 8.36 1.33
CA ASN A 449 -3.03 9.55 0.90
C ASN A 449 -2.40 9.29 -0.46
N VAL A 450 -2.50 10.28 -1.34
CA VAL A 450 -1.82 10.27 -2.64
C VAL A 450 -0.88 11.45 -2.67
N TYR A 451 0.37 11.19 -3.05
CA TYR A 451 1.41 12.19 -3.15
C TYR A 451 1.94 12.27 -4.59
N SER A 452 2.40 13.46 -4.98
CA SER A 452 3.25 13.59 -6.14
C SER A 452 4.58 12.87 -5.91
N THR A 453 5.18 12.41 -6.99
CA THR A 453 6.39 11.59 -7.01
C THR A 453 7.37 12.11 -8.07
N ASP A 454 8.60 11.61 -8.01
CA ASP A 454 9.66 11.87 -8.96
C ASP A 454 10.32 10.55 -9.40
N GLU A 455 11.28 10.63 -10.33
CA GLU A 455 11.95 9.44 -10.88
C GLU A 455 12.78 8.67 -9.84
N TYR A 456 13.19 9.32 -8.75
CA TYR A 456 14.14 8.82 -7.76
C TYR A 456 13.46 8.24 -6.51
N GLU A 457 12.16 8.47 -6.31
CA GLU A 457 11.44 7.91 -5.16
C GLU A 457 11.42 6.38 -5.22
N GLU A 458 11.86 5.72 -4.16
CA GLU A 458 11.94 4.25 -4.04
C GLU A 458 10.95 3.71 -3.03
#